data_AF-A0A5S3QDE0-F1
#
_entry.id   AF-A0A5S3QDE0-F1
#
_cell.length_a   1.000
_cell.length_b   1.000
_cell.length_c   1.000
_cell.angle_alpha   90.00
_cell.angle_beta   90.00
_cell.angle_gamma   90.00
#
_symmetry.space_group_name_H-M   'P 1'
#
loop_
_entity.id
_entity.type
_entity.pdbx_description
1 polymer ?
#
loop_
_entity_poly.entity_id
_entity_poly.type
_entity_poly.pdbx_seq_one_letter_code
_entity_poly.pdbx_strand_id
1 'polypeptide(L)'
;MGDVLEMSWSDIQEDAFVIRQKKTGKELWVPILAELSAALNAASRHSVFILTNERGTNRWSYRGASQAVRNIREKIGAVTYDIHSWRYNAACELLEAGCSDDLIAAVTGQSPAMVLHYTKKVRQKIRAIEAQQKRTEQKRNV
;
A
#
# COMPACT_ATOMS: atom_id res chain seq x y z
N MET A 1 -4.62 -2.52 7.49
CA MET A 1 -6.03 -2.19 7.77
C MET A 1 -6.21 -1.46 9.10
N GLY A 2 -5.63 -1.93 10.21
CA GLY A 2 -5.78 -1.26 11.53
C GLY A 2 -5.52 0.26 11.51
N ASP A 3 -4.35 0.68 11.00
CA ASP A 3 -4.00 2.11 10.94
C ASP A 3 -5.03 2.93 10.12
N VAL A 4 -5.50 2.38 8.99
CA VAL A 4 -6.45 3.06 8.09
C VAL A 4 -7.82 3.31 8.74
N LEU A 5 -8.24 2.42 9.65
CA LEU A 5 -9.51 2.59 10.35
C LEU A 5 -9.46 3.72 11.38
N GLU A 6 -8.28 4.04 11.90
CA GLU A 6 -8.08 5.12 12.87
C GLU A 6 -7.83 6.48 12.20
N MET A 7 -7.65 6.51 10.87
CA MET A 7 -7.36 7.74 10.14
C MET A 7 -8.53 8.74 10.22
N SER A 8 -8.17 9.98 10.50
CA SER A 8 -9.06 11.12 10.64
C SER A 8 -8.90 12.13 9.50
N TRP A 9 -9.89 12.99 9.29
CA TRP A 9 -9.79 14.07 8.31
C TRP A 9 -8.67 15.06 8.64
N SER A 10 -8.32 15.22 9.92
CA SER A 10 -7.20 16.07 10.36
C SER A 10 -5.82 15.47 10.10
N ASP A 11 -5.73 14.19 9.76
CA ASP A 11 -4.47 13.58 9.36
C ASP A 11 -4.05 14.02 7.94
N ILE A 12 -4.95 14.67 7.19
CA ILE A 12 -4.66 15.22 5.86
C ILE A 12 -4.01 16.60 6.01
N GLN A 13 -2.76 16.72 5.57
CA GLN A 13 -1.98 17.96 5.60
C GLN A 13 -1.19 18.09 4.31
N GLU A 14 -1.26 19.26 3.65
CA GLU A 14 -0.44 19.60 2.46
C GLU A 14 -0.36 18.46 1.42
N ASP A 15 -1.53 17.96 1.01
CA ASP A 15 -1.70 16.87 0.03
C ASP A 15 -1.16 15.49 0.43
N ALA A 16 -0.99 15.25 1.74
CA ALA A 16 -0.57 13.96 2.27
C ALA A 16 -1.33 13.55 3.52
N PHE A 17 -1.19 12.26 3.87
CA PHE A 17 -1.51 11.76 5.18
C PHE A 17 -0.30 11.81 6.10
N VAL A 18 -0.46 12.43 7.27
CA VAL A 18 0.50 12.42 8.37
C VAL A 18 -0.02 11.48 9.46
N ILE A 19 0.53 10.27 9.52
CA ILE A 19 0.02 9.20 10.39
C ILE A 19 1.13 8.53 11.19
N ARG A 20 0.78 7.97 12.35
CA ARG A 20 1.68 7.13 13.16
C ARG A 20 1.21 5.68 13.14
N GLN A 21 2.06 4.79 12.64
CA GLN A 21 1.74 3.36 12.58
C GLN A 21 1.58 2.77 13.99
N LYS A 22 0.49 2.05 14.25
CA LYS A 22 0.21 1.49 15.58
C LYS A 22 1.21 0.40 15.99
N LYS A 23 1.66 -0.42 15.03
CA LYS A 23 2.54 -1.57 15.31
C LYS A 23 3.99 -1.15 15.62
N THR A 24 4.48 -0.14 14.92
CA THR A 24 5.91 0.23 14.91
C THR A 24 6.17 1.60 15.54
N GLY A 25 5.14 2.43 15.73
CA GLY A 25 5.28 3.82 16.17
C GLY A 25 5.89 4.76 15.12
N LYS A 26 6.19 4.26 13.92
CA LYS A 26 6.80 5.06 12.85
C LYS A 26 5.80 6.12 12.35
N GLU A 27 6.25 7.36 12.33
CA GLU A 27 5.54 8.45 11.66
C GLU A 27 5.79 8.39 10.15
N LEU A 28 4.73 8.62 9.39
CA LEU A 28 4.75 8.61 7.94
C LEU A 28 4.05 9.84 7.42
N TRP A 29 4.70 10.46 6.43
CA TRP A 29 4.09 11.40 5.51
C TRP A 29 3.89 10.63 4.20
N VAL A 30 2.63 10.40 3.81
CA VAL A 30 2.28 9.60 2.64
C VAL A 30 1.50 10.47 1.66
N PRO A 31 2.06 10.78 0.47
CA PRO A 31 1.38 11.63 -0.49
C PRO A 31 0.06 11.01 -0.95
N ILE A 32 -0.97 11.85 -1.08
CA ILE A 32 -2.29 11.45 -1.58
C ILE A 32 -2.24 11.45 -3.11
N LEU A 33 -2.50 10.28 -3.71
CA LEU A 33 -2.61 10.14 -5.16
C LEU A 33 -3.88 10.83 -5.68
N ALA A 34 -3.88 11.23 -6.95
CA ALA A 34 -4.99 11.97 -7.56
C ALA A 34 -6.33 11.21 -7.44
N GLU A 35 -6.31 9.90 -7.64
CA GLU A 35 -7.48 9.03 -7.54
C GLU A 35 -8.03 8.98 -6.10
N LEU A 36 -7.13 8.96 -5.11
CA LEU A 36 -7.51 9.00 -3.70
C LEU A 36 -8.05 10.37 -3.31
N SER A 37 -7.44 11.45 -3.80
CA SER A 37 -7.94 12.82 -3.60
C SER A 37 -9.36 12.96 -4.16
N ALA A 38 -9.60 12.48 -5.37
CA ALA A 38 -10.93 12.47 -5.97
C ALA A 38 -11.95 11.69 -5.13
N ALA A 39 -11.58 10.50 -4.64
CA ALA A 39 -12.45 9.70 -3.77
C ALA A 39 -12.73 10.40 -2.42
N LEU A 40 -11.73 11.04 -1.81
CA LEU A 40 -11.86 11.78 -0.55
C LEU A 40 -12.74 13.04 -0.72
N ASN A 41 -12.66 13.72 -1.86
CA ASN A 41 -13.48 14.88 -2.17
C ASN A 41 -14.95 14.52 -2.44
N ALA A 42 -15.20 13.34 -3.02
CA ALA A 42 -16.55 12.83 -3.24
C ALA A 42 -17.19 12.22 -1.98
N ALA A 43 -16.39 11.85 -0.98
CA ALA A 43 -16.87 11.22 0.25
C ALA A 43 -17.59 12.23 1.16
N SER A 44 -18.73 11.83 1.72
CA SER A 44 -19.45 12.62 2.71
C SER A 44 -18.78 12.54 4.09
N ARG A 45 -18.67 13.68 4.78
CA ARG A 45 -17.99 13.80 6.07
C ARG A 45 -19.00 13.78 7.22
N HIS A 46 -19.20 12.62 7.82
CA HIS A 46 -20.16 12.43 8.93
C HIS A 46 -19.50 12.25 10.31
N SER A 47 -18.19 12.06 10.36
CA SER A 47 -17.41 11.84 11.59
C SER A 47 -16.02 12.45 11.43
N VAL A 48 -15.27 12.50 12.54
CA VAL A 48 -13.83 12.82 12.54
C VAL A 48 -13.02 11.77 11.77
N PHE A 49 -13.49 10.52 11.75
CA PHE A 49 -12.85 9.44 11.01
C PHE A 49 -13.21 9.49 9.52
N ILE A 50 -12.28 9.04 8.67
CA ILE A 50 -12.53 8.91 7.23
C ILE A 50 -13.44 7.70 6.97
N LEU A 51 -13.11 6.54 7.56
CA LEU A 51 -13.89 5.32 7.42
C LEU A 51 -14.91 5.18 8.55
N THR A 52 -16.12 5.69 8.35
CA THR A 52 -17.17 5.81 9.37
C THR A 52 -18.26 4.76 9.24
N ASN A 53 -18.70 4.18 10.36
CA ASN A 53 -19.79 3.20 10.42
C ASN A 53 -21.09 3.77 9.80
N GLU A 54 -22.06 2.90 9.52
CA GLU A 54 -23.32 3.29 8.87
C GLU A 54 -24.10 4.39 9.62
N ARG A 55 -23.90 4.51 10.95
CA ARG A 55 -24.57 5.51 11.78
C ARG A 55 -23.87 6.87 11.78
N GLY A 56 -22.68 6.98 11.18
CA GLY A 56 -21.92 8.24 11.18
C GLY A 56 -21.20 8.54 12.52
N THR A 57 -21.32 7.69 13.54
CA THR A 57 -20.93 8.08 14.91
C THR A 57 -19.53 7.65 15.32
N ASN A 58 -18.94 6.67 14.64
CA ASN A 58 -17.63 6.13 14.98
C ASN A 58 -16.98 5.49 13.75
N ARG A 59 -15.68 5.19 13.81
CA ARG A 59 -15.00 4.44 12.77
C ARG A 59 -15.58 3.04 12.55
N TRP A 60 -15.27 2.46 11.40
CA TRP A 60 -15.52 1.06 11.14
C TRP A 60 -14.82 0.16 12.17
N SER A 61 -15.50 -0.93 12.53
CA SER A 61 -14.84 -2.03 13.24
C SER A 61 -13.94 -2.81 12.28
N TYR A 62 -12.88 -3.43 12.82
CA TYR A 62 -12.00 -4.28 12.02
C TYR A 62 -12.78 -5.40 11.33
N ARG A 63 -13.74 -6.01 12.04
CA ARG A 63 -14.60 -7.07 11.51
C ARG A 63 -15.47 -6.56 10.36
N GLY A 64 -16.09 -5.39 10.50
CA GLY A 64 -16.87 -4.76 9.44
C GLY A 64 -16.04 -4.48 8.19
N ALA A 65 -14.84 -3.91 8.37
CA ALA A 65 -13.93 -3.61 7.26
C ALA A 65 -13.47 -4.87 6.54
N SER A 66 -13.05 -5.88 7.31
CA SER A 66 -12.68 -7.19 6.79
C SER A 66 -13.80 -7.84 5.99
N GLN A 67 -15.04 -7.74 6.48
CA GLN A 67 -16.21 -8.32 5.82
C GLN A 67 -16.56 -7.58 4.53
N ALA A 68 -16.54 -6.25 4.50
CA ALA A 68 -16.83 -5.51 3.26
C ALA A 68 -15.78 -5.80 2.17
N VAL A 69 -14.50 -5.85 2.54
CA VAL A 69 -13.42 -6.23 1.61
C VAL A 69 -13.59 -7.68 1.15
N ARG A 70 -14.01 -8.58 2.04
CA ARG A 70 -14.35 -9.97 1.66
C ARG A 70 -15.51 -10.03 0.66
N ASN A 71 -16.60 -9.29 0.89
CA ASN A 71 -17.74 -9.26 -0.02
C ASN A 71 -17.33 -8.79 -1.43
N ILE A 72 -16.44 -7.81 -1.52
CA ILE A 72 -15.88 -7.36 -2.81
C ILE A 72 -15.05 -8.49 -3.45
N ARG A 73 -14.14 -9.11 -2.68
CA ARG A 73 -13.33 -10.25 -3.17
C ARG A 73 -14.19 -11.41 -3.66
N GLU A 74 -15.28 -11.74 -2.98
CA GLU A 74 -16.24 -12.77 -3.43
C GLU A 74 -16.88 -12.39 -4.77
N LYS A 75 -17.34 -11.14 -4.91
CA LYS A 75 -17.94 -10.64 -6.17
C LYS A 75 -17.00 -10.68 -7.37
N ILE A 76 -15.70 -10.45 -7.16
CA ILE A 76 -14.70 -10.43 -8.24
C ILE A 76 -13.91 -11.74 -8.37
N GLY A 77 -14.25 -12.79 -7.60
CA GLY A 77 -13.54 -14.08 -7.64
C GLY A 77 -12.13 -14.05 -7.04
N ALA A 78 -11.82 -13.09 -6.17
CA ALA A 78 -10.49 -12.84 -5.60
C ALA A 78 -10.34 -13.32 -4.13
N VAL A 79 -11.11 -14.32 -3.70
CA VAL A 79 -11.12 -14.81 -2.30
C VAL A 79 -9.80 -15.46 -1.87
N THR A 80 -8.98 -15.89 -2.82
CA THR A 80 -7.65 -16.46 -2.58
C THR A 80 -6.60 -15.40 -2.21
N TYR A 81 -6.89 -14.12 -2.43
CA TYR A 81 -6.00 -13.00 -2.13
C TYR A 81 -6.38 -12.35 -0.81
N ASP A 82 -5.39 -11.83 -0.09
CA ASP A 82 -5.57 -11.22 1.23
C ASP A 82 -5.39 -9.69 1.22
N ILE A 83 -6.06 -9.02 2.16
CA ILE A 83 -5.99 -7.56 2.32
C ILE A 83 -4.61 -7.09 2.81
N HIS A 84 -3.86 -7.93 3.53
CA HIS A 84 -2.49 -7.58 3.92
C HIS A 84 -1.58 -7.47 2.70
N SER A 85 -1.94 -8.11 1.57
CA SER A 85 -1.18 -8.07 0.32
C SER A 85 -1.16 -6.70 -0.35
N TRP A 86 -2.08 -5.77 -0.08
CA TRP A 86 -2.04 -4.45 -0.75
C TRP A 86 -0.76 -3.66 -0.47
N ARG A 87 -0.28 -3.65 0.78
CA ARG A 87 0.98 -2.97 1.10
C ARG A 87 2.18 -3.67 0.46
N TYR A 88 2.10 -4.99 0.28
CA TYR A 88 3.16 -5.77 -0.37
C TYR A 88 3.15 -5.55 -1.87
N ASN A 89 1.96 -5.47 -2.48
CA ASN A 89 1.78 -5.13 -3.88
C ASN A 89 2.30 -3.73 -4.17
N ALA A 90 1.98 -2.73 -3.35
CA ALA A 90 2.55 -1.39 -3.50
C ALA A 90 4.09 -1.40 -3.46
N ALA A 91 4.71 -2.21 -2.58
CA ALA A 91 6.17 -2.37 -2.55
C ALA A 91 6.71 -3.00 -3.84
N CYS A 92 6.00 -4.00 -4.38
CA CYS A 92 6.35 -4.65 -5.64
C CYS A 92 6.20 -3.71 -6.84
N GLU A 93 5.10 -2.97 -6.95
CA GLU A 93 4.83 -2.02 -8.02
C GLU A 93 5.88 -0.90 -8.05
N LEU A 94 6.24 -0.36 -6.89
CA LEU A 94 7.32 0.63 -6.78
C LEU A 94 8.69 0.04 -7.18
N LEU A 95 8.98 -1.22 -6.82
CA LEU A 95 10.21 -1.87 -7.29
C LEU A 95 10.21 -2.06 -8.81
N GLU A 96 9.09 -2.46 -9.40
CA GLU A 96 8.95 -2.61 -10.86
C GLU A 96 9.06 -1.27 -11.59
N ALA A 97 8.64 -0.17 -10.95
CA ALA A 97 8.86 1.19 -11.41
C ALA A 97 10.32 1.68 -11.25
N GLY A 98 11.22 0.85 -10.72
CA GLY A 98 12.64 1.18 -10.56
C GLY A 98 12.98 1.97 -9.29
N CYS A 99 12.06 2.08 -8.33
CA CYS A 99 12.34 2.74 -7.07
C CYS A 99 13.38 1.96 -6.24
N SER A 100 14.24 2.69 -5.54
CA SER A 100 15.15 2.13 -4.55
C SER A 100 14.41 1.67 -3.29
N ASP A 101 15.07 0.82 -2.49
CA ASP A 101 14.48 0.28 -1.26
C ASP A 101 14.09 1.38 -0.26
N ASP A 102 14.86 2.49 -0.22
CA ASP A 102 14.56 3.65 0.64
C ASP A 102 13.32 4.41 0.16
N LEU A 103 13.15 4.58 -1.15
CA LEU A 103 11.94 5.18 -1.72
C LEU A 103 10.70 4.30 -1.44
N ILE A 104 10.84 2.99 -1.58
CA ILE A 104 9.77 2.04 -1.25
C ILE A 104 9.43 2.09 0.24
N ALA A 105 10.44 2.15 1.11
CA ALA A 105 10.26 2.22 2.57
C ALA A 105 9.63 3.55 3.03
N ALA A 106 9.88 4.64 2.31
CA ALA A 106 9.26 5.94 2.58
C ALA A 106 7.74 5.90 2.39
N VAL A 107 7.26 5.26 1.31
CA VAL A 107 5.81 5.16 1.04
C VAL A 107 5.14 4.08 1.88
N THR A 108 5.77 2.90 1.99
CA THR A 108 5.11 1.73 2.62
C THR A 108 5.25 1.73 4.15
N GLY A 109 6.16 2.53 4.69
CA GLY A 109 6.52 2.54 6.10
C GLY A 109 7.17 1.24 6.60
N GLN A 110 7.62 0.38 5.69
CA GLN A 110 8.28 -0.88 6.04
C GLN A 110 9.74 -0.66 6.44
N SER A 111 10.31 -1.59 7.21
CA SER A 111 11.76 -1.63 7.41
C SER A 111 12.46 -2.14 6.14
N PRO A 112 13.76 -1.85 5.95
CA PRO A 112 14.52 -2.35 4.79
C PRO A 112 14.43 -3.87 4.64
N ALA A 113 14.50 -4.61 5.75
CA ALA A 113 14.35 -6.07 5.76
C ALA A 113 12.97 -6.52 5.24
N MET A 114 11.90 -5.80 5.58
CA MET A 114 10.55 -6.14 5.10
C MET A 114 10.36 -5.79 3.62
N VAL A 115 10.93 -4.66 3.16
CA VAL A 115 10.93 -4.32 1.72
C VAL A 115 11.62 -5.42 0.92
N LEU A 116 12.82 -5.84 1.34
CA LEU A 116 13.55 -6.94 0.70
C LEU A 116 12.77 -8.26 0.75
N HIS A 117 12.14 -8.58 1.88
CA HIS A 117 11.36 -9.79 2.05
C HIS A 117 10.19 -9.87 1.07
N TYR A 118 9.34 -8.83 1.02
CA TYR A 118 8.14 -8.85 0.18
C TYR A 118 8.45 -8.69 -1.31
N THR A 119 9.52 -7.99 -1.66
CA THR A 119 9.90 -7.78 -3.07
C THR A 119 10.78 -8.90 -3.65
N LYS A 120 11.15 -9.91 -2.84
CA LYS A 120 12.13 -10.95 -3.23
C LYS A 120 11.80 -11.65 -4.55
N LYS A 121 10.53 -11.99 -4.80
CA LYS A 121 10.11 -12.71 -6.02
C LYS A 121 10.23 -11.83 -7.27
N VAL A 122 9.73 -10.60 -7.20
CA VAL A 122 9.84 -9.60 -8.28
C VAL A 122 11.30 -9.34 -8.61
N ARG A 123 12.11 -9.09 -7.58
CA ARG A 123 13.55 -8.84 -7.71
C ARG A 123 14.29 -10.00 -8.34
N GLN A 124 13.94 -11.24 -7.97
CA GLN A 124 14.54 -12.43 -8.59
C GLN A 124 14.24 -12.49 -10.09
N LYS A 125 12.99 -12.22 -10.50
CA LYS A 125 12.58 -12.19 -11.92
C LYS A 125 13.35 -11.13 -12.71
N ILE A 126 13.37 -9.89 -12.21
CA ILE A 126 14.08 -8.76 -12.85
C ILE A 126 15.56 -9.11 -13.03
N ARG A 127 16.23 -9.54 -11.95
CA ARG A 127 17.66 -9.89 -11.98
C ARG A 127 17.98 -11.07 -12.88
N ALA A 128 17.09 -12.06 -12.97
CA ALA A 128 17.28 -13.21 -13.86
C ALA A 128 17.27 -12.77 -15.34
N ILE A 129 16.35 -11.88 -15.71
CA ILE A 129 16.28 -11.32 -17.07
C ILE A 129 17.54 -10.51 -17.37
N GLU A 130 17.92 -9.59 -16.48
CA GLU A 130 19.12 -8.75 -16.62
C GLU A 130 20.39 -9.61 -16.79
N ALA A 131 20.53 -10.66 -15.99
CA ALA A 131 21.68 -11.57 -16.08
C ALA A 131 21.77 -12.30 -17.43
N GLN A 132 20.64 -12.70 -18.03
CA GLN A 132 20.64 -13.33 -19.36
C GLN A 132 20.92 -12.32 -20.48
N GLN A 133 20.47 -11.08 -20.35
CA GLN A 133 20.79 -10.00 -21.29
C GLN A 133 22.31 -9.76 -21.33
N LYS A 134 22.93 -9.56 -20.16
CA LYS A 134 24.38 -9.38 -20.02
C LYS A 134 25.19 -10.54 -20.64
N ARG A 135 24.75 -11.79 -20.41
CA ARG A 135 25.38 -12.98 -21.03
C ARG A 135 25.31 -12.94 -22.55
N THR A 136 24.19 -12.48 -23.11
CA THR A 136 23.98 -12.43 -24.56
C THR A 136 24.80 -11.32 -25.21
N GLU A 137 24.86 -10.14 -24.59
CA GLU A 137 25.68 -9.02 -25.03
C GLU A 137 27.17 -9.37 -25.04
N GLN A 138 27.66 -10.03 -23.99
CA GLN A 138 29.06 -10.48 -23.93
C GLN A 138 29.41 -11.41 -25.11
N LYS A 139 28.50 -12.31 -25.51
CA LYS A 139 28.73 -13.22 -26.66
C LYS A 139 28.69 -12.53 -28.02
N ARG A 140 28.07 -11.36 -28.13
CA ARG A 140 28.03 -10.58 -29.38
C ARG A 140 29.27 -9.71 -29.57
N ASN A 141 29.95 -9.39 -28.47
CA ASN A 141 31.14 -8.55 -28.45
C ASN A 141 32.45 -9.35 -28.54
N VAL A 142 32.38 -10.67 -28.74
CA VAL A 142 33.49 -11.61 -28.95
C VAL A 142 33.33 -12.20 -30.34
#